data_AF-A0A347AIE3-F1
#
_entry.id   AF-A0A347AIE3-F1
#
_cell.length_a   1.000
_cell.length_b   1.000
_cell.length_c   1.000
_cell.angle_alpha   90.00
_cell.angle_beta   90.00
_cell.angle_gamma   90.00
#
_symmetry.space_group_name_H-M   'P 1'
#
loop_
_entity.id
_entity.type
_entity.pdbx_description
1 polymer ?
#
loop_
_entity_poly.entity_id
_entity_poly.type
_entity_poly.pdbx_seq_one_letter_code
_entity_poly.pdbx_strand_id
1 'polypeptide(L)'
;MGAVKLNKKQIIKLAKKDFEKAWVETSKTLKKPHHDYEYPRLRFKTGKTHMLYDTISELRQAYIKLGFDEVINPVFIDEEHIYKQFGPEAPAVLDRCFYLAGLPRPDIGLGMEKIEKIEKLGIELSDDKVDNLKNVFRGYKKGDISGDDLVQDLSIALNVENEMGLRVLERVFPEIHELKPIAGRTTLRSHMTSGWFITLNHLKNKRSLPLKLFSIDRCFRREQKEDMSHLMTYHSASCVIMDDEVSLDMGMAVSESLLEHFGFEKFKFLPDEKKSKYYIPGTQTEVYGYHPQLNNWVEIATFGIYSPIALAKYGIEVEVMNLGVGAERIAMILNEQKDIREMVYPQIYEKWEVTDRELASMLRINYYPATAEGRSLMEKILKTGQEYADELSPCEFTVFEGEFLGKNIKVELIEPEEGTKLLGPAAWNQIYLYQGNIVGTAVEGQITDEIAFNAIDKGINLNISYMDGVAAYAAYKIEEMVVSGEEEVKIRTTISRSISDINLRLDEMGLNYITSLNKTIDIRGPIFSTIKCTIQ
;
A
#
# COMPACT_ATOMS: atom_id res chain seq x y z
N MET A 1 4.35 -7.78 -35.03
CA MET A 1 5.52 -8.62 -35.40
C MET A 1 5.40 -10.01 -34.79
N GLY A 2 5.07 -11.02 -35.60
CA GLY A 2 5.39 -12.42 -35.26
C GLY A 2 6.90 -12.56 -34.95
N ALA A 3 7.29 -13.58 -34.19
CA ALA A 3 8.70 -13.80 -33.86
C ALA A 3 9.52 -13.95 -35.16
N VAL A 4 10.34 -12.94 -35.51
CA VAL A 4 11.42 -13.12 -36.50
C VAL A 4 12.40 -14.07 -35.85
N LYS A 5 12.21 -15.37 -36.06
CA LYS A 5 13.13 -16.39 -35.57
C LYS A 5 14.46 -16.16 -36.27
N LEU A 6 15.47 -15.80 -35.49
CA LEU A 6 16.85 -15.70 -35.96
C LEU A 6 17.25 -17.01 -36.64
N ASN A 7 17.53 -16.96 -37.95
CA ASN A 7 17.95 -18.15 -38.68
C ASN A 7 19.39 -18.49 -38.31
N LYS A 8 19.54 -19.36 -37.30
CA LYS A 8 20.83 -19.81 -36.77
C LYS A 8 21.84 -20.20 -37.86
N LYS A 9 21.39 -20.91 -38.91
CA LYS A 9 22.27 -21.36 -39.99
C LYS A 9 22.83 -20.19 -40.81
N GLN A 10 22.01 -19.18 -41.10
CA GLN A 10 22.43 -17.99 -41.84
C GLN A 10 23.39 -17.12 -41.02
N ILE A 11 23.09 -16.90 -39.75
CA ILE A 11 23.95 -16.09 -38.85
C ILE A 11 25.33 -16.74 -38.72
N ILE A 12 25.39 -18.05 -38.46
CA ILE A 12 26.68 -18.78 -38.36
C ILE A 12 27.45 -18.73 -39.69
N LYS A 13 26.76 -18.82 -40.83
CA LYS A 13 27.39 -18.74 -42.15
C LYS A 13 27.96 -17.35 -42.43
N LEU A 14 27.23 -16.30 -42.05
CA LEU A 14 27.64 -14.91 -42.21
C LEU A 14 28.85 -14.61 -41.31
N ALA A 15 28.78 -15.00 -40.03
CA ALA A 15 29.87 -14.80 -39.07
C ALA A 15 31.16 -15.54 -39.44
N LYS A 16 31.07 -16.71 -40.09
CA LYS A 16 32.24 -17.43 -40.64
C LYS A 16 32.90 -16.72 -41.82
N LYS A 17 32.14 -15.92 -42.58
CA LYS A 17 32.67 -15.13 -43.69
C LYS A 17 33.26 -13.81 -43.22
N ASP A 18 32.52 -13.11 -42.37
CA ASP A 18 32.85 -11.79 -41.86
C ASP A 18 32.11 -11.60 -40.52
N PHE A 19 32.87 -11.69 -39.43
CA PHE A 19 32.31 -11.64 -38.09
C PHE A 19 31.79 -10.24 -37.75
N GLU A 20 32.54 -9.19 -38.10
CA GLU A 20 32.18 -7.80 -37.80
C GLU A 20 30.91 -7.41 -38.56
N LYS A 21 30.85 -7.73 -39.85
CA LYS A 21 29.65 -7.48 -40.64
C LYS A 21 28.44 -8.26 -40.09
N ALA A 22 28.62 -9.52 -39.73
CA ALA A 22 27.55 -10.31 -39.14
C ALA A 22 27.08 -9.75 -37.79
N TRP A 23 28.01 -9.28 -36.96
CA TRP A 23 27.71 -8.63 -35.69
C TRP A 23 26.91 -7.33 -35.89
N VAL A 24 27.32 -6.46 -36.83
CA VAL A 24 26.58 -5.22 -37.15
C VAL A 24 25.21 -5.52 -37.78
N GLU A 25 25.12 -6.45 -38.73
CA GLU A 25 23.84 -6.77 -39.39
C GLU A 25 22.83 -7.41 -38.42
N THR A 26 23.30 -8.26 -37.50
CA THR A 26 22.43 -8.89 -36.50
C THR A 26 21.91 -7.91 -35.47
N SER A 27 22.55 -6.76 -35.25
CA SER A 27 21.98 -5.69 -34.39
C SER A 27 20.62 -5.19 -34.88
N LYS A 28 20.38 -5.18 -36.20
CA LYS A 28 19.11 -4.76 -36.83
C LYS A 28 17.96 -5.74 -36.57
N THR A 29 18.26 -6.93 -36.05
CA THR A 29 17.24 -7.93 -35.69
C THR A 29 16.65 -7.70 -34.31
N LEU A 30 17.25 -6.82 -33.50
CA LEU A 30 16.72 -6.43 -32.21
C LEU A 30 15.38 -5.72 -32.42
N LYS A 31 14.32 -6.28 -31.84
CA LYS A 31 13.00 -5.65 -31.88
C LYS A 31 12.99 -4.47 -30.93
N LYS A 32 12.56 -3.31 -31.41
CA LYS A 32 12.16 -2.24 -30.51
C LYS A 32 10.87 -2.65 -29.78
N PRO A 33 10.85 -2.61 -28.45
CA PRO A 33 9.63 -2.88 -27.70
C PRO A 33 8.59 -1.78 -27.98
N HIS A 34 7.35 -2.01 -27.57
CA HIS A 34 6.37 -0.93 -27.53
C HIS A 34 6.82 0.09 -26.47
N HIS A 35 6.54 1.37 -26.71
CA HIS A 35 7.01 2.49 -25.91
C HIS A 35 6.78 2.34 -24.39
N ASP A 36 5.60 1.85 -23.98
CA ASP A 36 5.27 1.54 -22.58
C ASP A 36 6.23 0.55 -21.89
N TYR A 37 6.96 -0.27 -22.66
CA TYR A 37 7.94 -1.23 -22.15
C TYR A 37 9.38 -0.75 -22.31
N GLU A 38 9.58 0.54 -22.56
CA GLU A 38 10.90 1.18 -22.55
C GLU A 38 11.17 1.85 -21.20
N TYR A 39 12.44 1.97 -20.84
CA TYR A 39 12.84 2.74 -19.66
C TYR A 39 12.67 4.26 -19.93
N PRO A 40 12.12 5.06 -18.99
CA PRO A 40 11.77 4.73 -17.61
C PRO A 40 10.35 4.20 -17.36
N ARG A 41 9.49 4.03 -18.37
CA ARG A 41 8.13 3.50 -18.19
C ARG A 41 8.12 2.08 -17.65
N LEU A 42 9.00 1.22 -18.17
CA LEU A 42 9.23 -0.11 -17.63
C LEU A 42 9.92 -0.01 -16.25
N ARG A 43 9.26 -0.56 -15.22
CA ARG A 43 9.79 -0.67 -13.86
C ARG A 43 9.35 -1.97 -13.22
N PHE A 44 10.24 -2.58 -12.44
CA PHE A 44 9.88 -3.62 -11.48
C PHE A 44 9.57 -2.97 -10.13
N LYS A 45 8.37 -3.24 -9.61
CA LYS A 45 7.99 -2.84 -8.24
C LYS A 45 8.20 -4.04 -7.33
N THR A 46 9.04 -3.87 -6.31
CA THR A 46 9.16 -4.84 -5.22
C THR A 46 8.11 -4.53 -4.16
N GLY A 47 7.68 -5.56 -3.43
CA GLY A 47 6.94 -5.37 -2.19
C GLY A 47 7.79 -4.60 -1.19
N LYS A 48 7.15 -3.76 -0.38
CA LYS A 48 7.77 -3.09 0.77
C LYS A 48 7.25 -3.75 2.04
N THR A 49 8.13 -3.93 3.02
CA THR A 49 7.75 -4.31 4.37
C THR A 49 7.22 -3.10 5.13
N HIS A 50 6.64 -3.33 6.30
CA HIS A 50 6.17 -2.28 7.19
C HIS A 50 7.09 -2.20 8.40
N MET A 51 7.58 -1.00 8.71
CA MET A 51 8.57 -0.74 9.76
C MET A 51 8.27 -1.45 11.08
N LEU A 52 7.03 -1.33 11.58
CA LEU A 52 6.59 -2.01 12.80
C LEU A 52 6.77 -3.54 12.75
N TYR A 53 6.41 -4.19 11.64
CA TYR A 53 6.52 -5.65 11.54
C TYR A 53 7.96 -6.11 11.36
N ASP A 54 8.82 -5.29 10.74
CA ASP A 54 10.26 -5.54 10.71
C ASP A 54 10.84 -5.51 12.13
N THR A 55 10.50 -4.49 12.92
CA THR A 55 10.89 -4.38 14.33
C THR A 55 10.35 -5.54 15.18
N ILE A 56 9.09 -5.95 15.01
CA ILE A 56 8.51 -7.11 15.72
C ILE A 56 9.28 -8.39 15.37
N SER A 57 9.61 -8.58 14.09
CA SER A 57 10.39 -9.73 13.63
C SER A 57 11.78 -9.75 14.27
N GLU A 58 12.46 -8.60 14.32
CA GLU A 58 13.75 -8.47 14.98
C GLU A 58 13.68 -8.71 16.49
N LEU A 59 12.66 -8.16 17.18
CA LEU A 59 12.43 -8.41 18.62
C LEU A 59 12.22 -9.89 18.90
N ARG A 60 11.47 -10.57 18.02
CA ARG A 60 11.26 -12.02 18.11
C ARG A 60 12.59 -12.77 18.00
N GLN A 61 13.43 -12.41 17.04
CA GLN A 61 14.76 -13.02 16.89
C GLN A 61 15.67 -12.71 18.09
N ALA A 62 15.59 -11.51 18.66
CA ALA A 62 16.38 -11.12 19.81
C ALA A 62 16.04 -12.00 21.04
N TYR A 63 14.76 -12.19 21.34
CA TYR A 63 14.35 -13.08 22.45
C TYR A 63 14.75 -14.54 22.23
N ILE A 64 14.61 -15.07 21.01
CA ILE A 64 15.04 -16.43 20.68
C ILE A 64 16.55 -16.60 20.92
N LYS A 65 17.37 -15.63 20.51
CA LYS A 65 18.83 -15.65 20.73
C LYS A 65 19.20 -15.59 22.22
N LEU A 66 18.36 -14.98 23.05
CA LEU A 66 18.52 -14.95 24.51
C LEU A 66 18.02 -16.25 25.20
N GLY A 67 17.51 -17.21 24.43
CA GLY A 67 17.07 -18.51 24.93
C GLY A 67 15.68 -18.49 25.57
N PHE A 68 14.81 -17.56 25.16
CA PHE A 68 13.39 -17.57 25.54
C PHE A 68 12.57 -18.41 24.55
N ASP A 69 11.59 -19.15 25.08
CA ASP A 69 10.60 -19.87 24.30
C ASP A 69 9.42 -18.96 23.94
N GLU A 70 9.02 -18.98 22.66
CA GLU A 70 7.90 -18.19 22.16
C GLU A 70 6.56 -18.82 22.57
N VAL A 71 5.64 -18.01 23.09
CA VAL A 71 4.28 -18.43 23.45
C VAL A 71 3.23 -17.39 23.05
N ILE A 72 1.97 -17.81 23.06
CA ILE A 72 0.81 -16.94 22.83
C ILE A 72 -0.02 -16.88 24.11
N ASN A 73 -0.19 -15.68 24.65
CA ASN A 73 -1.00 -15.44 25.84
C ASN A 73 -2.46 -15.13 25.47
N PRO A 74 -3.45 -15.42 26.35
CA PRO A 74 -4.83 -15.01 26.13
C PRO A 74 -4.95 -13.49 25.93
N VAL A 75 -5.77 -13.08 24.95
CA VAL A 75 -6.07 -11.66 24.67
C VAL A 75 -7.34 -11.21 25.39
N PHE A 76 -8.36 -12.07 25.39
CA PHE A 76 -9.62 -11.87 26.10
C PHE A 76 -9.45 -12.31 27.55
N ILE A 77 -9.67 -11.39 28.48
CA ILE A 77 -9.42 -11.57 29.91
C ILE A 77 -10.70 -11.25 30.66
N ASP A 78 -11.22 -12.21 31.42
CA ASP A 78 -12.30 -11.94 32.37
C ASP A 78 -11.81 -10.96 33.45
N GLU A 79 -12.63 -9.96 33.79
CA GLU A 79 -12.28 -8.93 34.77
C GLU A 79 -11.83 -9.51 36.13
N GLU A 80 -12.28 -10.71 36.50
CA GLU A 80 -11.86 -11.39 37.73
C GLU A 80 -10.34 -11.64 37.76
N HIS A 81 -9.71 -11.84 36.60
CA HIS A 81 -8.25 -11.97 36.53
C HIS A 81 -7.55 -10.67 36.89
N ILE A 82 -8.13 -9.53 36.53
CA ILE A 82 -7.61 -8.20 36.89
C ILE A 82 -7.75 -7.99 38.40
N TYR A 83 -8.87 -8.37 39.01
CA TYR A 83 -9.03 -8.38 40.47
C TYR A 83 -8.05 -9.32 41.18
N LYS A 84 -7.75 -10.48 40.61
CA LYS A 84 -6.72 -11.38 41.16
C LYS A 84 -5.36 -10.69 41.17
N GLN A 85 -4.98 -10.04 40.08
CA GLN A 85 -3.65 -9.44 39.89
C GLN A 85 -3.46 -8.12 40.66
N PHE A 86 -4.43 -7.22 40.59
CA PHE A 86 -4.35 -5.86 41.13
C PHE A 86 -5.05 -5.67 42.47
N GLY A 87 -5.88 -6.62 42.90
CA GLY A 87 -6.62 -6.53 44.15
C GLY A 87 -7.52 -5.28 44.19
N PRO A 88 -7.51 -4.49 45.27
CA PRO A 88 -8.34 -3.29 45.40
C PRO A 88 -8.07 -2.19 44.35
N GLU A 89 -6.92 -2.21 43.66
CA GLU A 89 -6.57 -1.25 42.59
C GLU A 89 -7.26 -1.58 41.25
N ALA A 90 -7.82 -2.79 41.12
CA ALA A 90 -8.41 -3.27 39.86
C ALA A 90 -9.45 -2.33 39.23
N PRO A 91 -10.39 -1.70 39.97
CA PRO A 91 -11.36 -0.77 39.37
C PRO A 91 -10.71 0.40 38.62
N ALA A 92 -9.60 0.95 39.13
CA ALA A 92 -8.87 2.03 38.47
C ALA A 92 -8.16 1.54 37.19
N VAL A 93 -7.71 0.29 37.19
CA VAL A 93 -7.06 -0.34 36.03
C VAL A 93 -8.08 -0.78 34.96
N LEU A 94 -9.26 -1.20 35.38
CA LEU A 94 -10.34 -1.57 34.47
C LEU A 94 -10.90 -0.36 33.70
N ASP A 95 -10.77 0.86 34.23
CA ASP A 95 -11.14 2.08 33.52
C ASP A 95 -10.40 2.23 32.17
N ARG A 96 -9.12 1.85 32.12
CA ARG A 96 -8.32 1.90 30.87
C ARG A 96 -8.46 0.63 30.00
N CYS A 97 -9.32 -0.31 30.36
CA CYS A 97 -9.54 -1.54 29.59
C CYS A 97 -10.81 -1.42 28.73
N PHE A 98 -10.82 -2.08 27.56
CA PHE A 98 -12.02 -2.20 26.75
C PHE A 98 -12.82 -3.44 27.18
N TYR A 99 -14.09 -3.26 27.50
CA TYR A 99 -15.03 -4.37 27.71
C TYR A 99 -15.62 -4.80 26.37
N LEU A 100 -15.79 -6.12 26.22
CA LEU A 100 -16.47 -6.67 25.06
C LEU A 100 -17.98 -6.56 25.24
N ALA A 101 -18.66 -6.18 24.18
CA ALA A 101 -20.11 -6.17 24.11
C ALA A 101 -20.58 -6.91 22.86
N GLY A 102 -21.71 -7.60 22.96
CA GLY A 102 -22.34 -8.31 21.85
C GLY A 102 -23.79 -7.90 21.69
N LEU A 103 -24.33 -7.96 20.48
CA LEU A 103 -25.76 -7.80 20.26
C LEU A 103 -26.48 -9.03 20.84
N PRO A 104 -27.51 -8.84 21.69
CA PRO A 104 -28.31 -9.96 22.16
C PRO A 104 -29.12 -10.55 21.00
N ARG A 105 -29.49 -11.83 21.10
CA ARG A 105 -30.44 -12.44 20.17
C ARG A 105 -31.87 -12.05 20.63
N PRO A 106 -32.61 -11.22 19.86
CA PRO A 106 -33.93 -10.74 20.26
C PRO A 106 -34.96 -11.85 20.27
N ASP A 107 -36.01 -11.65 21.05
CA ASP A 107 -37.22 -12.45 20.96
C ASP A 107 -38.12 -11.87 19.87
N ILE A 108 -38.21 -12.54 18.72
CA ILE A 108 -38.98 -12.06 17.57
C ILE A 108 -40.30 -12.81 17.51
N GLY A 109 -41.38 -12.13 17.89
CA GLY A 109 -42.74 -12.63 17.72
C GLY A 109 -43.29 -12.37 16.31
N LEU A 110 -44.14 -13.28 15.82
CA LEU A 110 -44.96 -13.14 14.61
C LEU A 110 -46.42 -12.87 15.01
N GLY A 111 -46.73 -11.60 15.26
CA GLY A 111 -48.11 -11.13 15.46
C GLY A 111 -48.83 -10.84 14.14
N MET A 112 -50.15 -10.70 14.18
CA MET A 112 -50.98 -10.42 13.00
C MET A 112 -50.51 -9.17 12.23
N GLU A 113 -50.08 -8.13 12.93
CA GLU A 113 -49.55 -6.91 12.31
C GLU A 113 -48.32 -7.18 11.41
N LYS A 114 -47.44 -8.10 11.81
CA LYS A 114 -46.24 -8.45 11.01
C LYS A 114 -46.61 -9.31 9.81
N ILE A 115 -47.56 -10.21 9.96
CA ILE A 115 -48.12 -11.02 8.86
C ILE A 115 -48.71 -10.09 7.79
N GLU A 116 -49.56 -9.13 8.19
CA GLU A 116 -50.13 -8.14 7.27
C GLU A 116 -49.06 -7.30 6.57
N LYS A 117 -47.98 -6.93 7.28
CA LYS A 117 -46.86 -6.18 6.67
C LYS A 117 -46.10 -7.02 5.63
N ILE A 118 -45.94 -8.32 5.85
CA ILE A 118 -45.31 -9.24 4.87
C ILE A 118 -46.21 -9.38 3.64
N GLU A 119 -47.52 -9.55 3.82
CA GLU A 119 -48.46 -9.64 2.71
C GLU A 119 -48.51 -8.36 1.86
N LYS A 120 -48.41 -7.19 2.50
CA LYS A 120 -48.29 -5.89 1.81
C LYS A 120 -47.03 -5.77 0.94
N LEU A 121 -46.01 -6.61 1.17
CA LEU A 121 -44.81 -6.69 0.33
C LEU A 121 -45.01 -7.62 -0.88
N GLY A 122 -46.21 -8.19 -1.06
CA GLY A 122 -46.55 -9.07 -2.18
C GLY A 122 -46.24 -10.54 -1.95
N ILE A 123 -46.08 -10.95 -0.68
CA ILE A 123 -45.75 -12.34 -0.31
C ILE A 123 -46.98 -12.99 0.31
N GLU A 124 -47.51 -14.01 -0.35
CA GLU A 124 -48.61 -14.79 0.21
C GLU A 124 -48.11 -15.72 1.32
N LEU A 125 -48.72 -15.60 2.51
CA LEU A 125 -48.38 -16.36 3.71
C LEU A 125 -49.39 -17.49 3.94
N SER A 126 -48.94 -18.74 3.78
CA SER A 126 -49.66 -19.93 4.26
C SER A 126 -49.30 -20.24 5.71
N ASP A 127 -50.11 -21.05 6.40
CA ASP A 127 -49.81 -21.53 7.76
C ASP A 127 -48.42 -22.18 7.84
N ASP A 128 -48.04 -22.97 6.83
CA ASP A 128 -46.72 -23.61 6.73
C ASP A 128 -45.58 -22.58 6.67
N LYS A 129 -45.73 -21.49 5.90
CA LYS A 129 -44.71 -20.42 5.82
C LYS A 129 -44.58 -19.67 7.13
N VAL A 130 -45.70 -19.42 7.80
CA VAL A 130 -45.72 -18.77 9.11
C VAL A 130 -45.00 -19.64 10.15
N ASP A 131 -45.24 -20.95 10.15
CA ASP A 131 -44.58 -21.86 11.08
C ASP A 131 -43.09 -22.04 10.75
N ASN A 132 -42.71 -22.07 9.47
CA ASN A 132 -41.31 -22.06 9.06
C ASN A 132 -40.59 -20.78 9.53
N LEU A 133 -41.21 -19.60 9.38
CA LEU A 133 -40.66 -18.35 9.89
C LEU A 133 -40.50 -18.35 11.42
N LYS A 134 -41.49 -18.87 12.16
CA LYS A 134 -41.37 -19.02 13.63
C LYS A 134 -40.19 -19.92 14.00
N ASN A 135 -39.99 -21.01 13.26
CA ASN A 135 -38.86 -21.93 13.48
C ASN A 135 -37.52 -21.24 13.22
N VAL A 136 -37.41 -20.45 12.15
CA VAL A 136 -36.22 -19.63 11.87
C VAL A 136 -35.93 -18.67 13.03
N PHE A 137 -36.89 -17.87 13.46
CA PHE A 137 -36.66 -16.93 14.56
C PHE A 137 -36.38 -17.62 15.90
N ARG A 138 -37.01 -18.77 16.16
CA ARG A 138 -36.71 -19.58 17.34
C ARG A 138 -35.30 -20.16 17.30
N GLY A 139 -34.85 -20.65 16.14
CA GLY A 139 -33.48 -21.12 15.93
C GLY A 139 -32.47 -19.98 16.10
N TYR A 140 -32.77 -18.81 15.53
CA TYR A 140 -31.95 -17.61 15.68
C TYR A 140 -31.78 -17.17 17.15
N LYS A 141 -32.86 -17.21 17.94
CA LYS A 141 -32.85 -16.92 19.37
C LYS A 141 -32.01 -17.91 20.17
N LYS A 142 -32.06 -19.20 19.82
CA LYS A 142 -31.28 -20.26 20.48
C LYS A 142 -29.80 -20.26 20.09
N GLY A 143 -29.44 -19.57 19.00
CA GLY A 143 -28.10 -19.59 18.43
C GLY A 143 -27.86 -20.77 17.48
N ASP A 144 -28.91 -21.50 17.11
CA ASP A 144 -28.84 -22.60 16.14
C ASP A 144 -28.63 -22.06 14.70
N ILE A 145 -29.01 -20.80 14.45
CA ILE A 145 -28.88 -20.10 13.16
C ILE A 145 -27.90 -18.93 13.31
N SER A 146 -26.94 -18.80 12.40
CA SER A 146 -25.99 -17.68 12.38
C SER A 146 -26.68 -16.36 11.99
N GLY A 147 -26.09 -15.22 12.37
CA GLY A 147 -26.51 -13.92 11.83
C GLY A 147 -26.34 -13.85 10.31
N ASP A 148 -25.28 -14.48 9.80
CA ASP A 148 -24.95 -14.48 8.36
C ASP A 148 -26.00 -15.23 7.53
N ASP A 149 -26.60 -16.27 8.09
CA ASP A 149 -27.55 -17.15 7.41
C ASP A 149 -29.01 -16.65 7.56
N LEU A 150 -29.28 -15.70 8.47
CA LEU A 150 -30.64 -15.32 8.83
C LEU A 150 -31.49 -14.85 7.64
N VAL A 151 -30.90 -14.08 6.72
CA VAL A 151 -31.59 -13.61 5.50
C VAL A 151 -31.93 -14.78 4.59
N GLN A 152 -30.98 -15.71 4.41
CA GLN A 152 -31.16 -16.89 3.56
C GLN A 152 -32.23 -17.82 4.13
N ASP A 153 -32.15 -18.13 5.43
CA ASP A 153 -33.11 -19.00 6.11
C ASP A 153 -34.53 -18.40 6.11
N LEU A 154 -34.63 -17.08 6.30
CA LEU A 154 -35.90 -16.36 6.17
C LEU A 154 -36.45 -16.44 4.73
N SER A 155 -35.59 -16.31 3.72
CA SER A 155 -35.97 -16.37 2.31
C SER A 155 -36.46 -17.77 1.93
N ILE A 156 -35.77 -18.81 2.41
CA ILE A 156 -36.19 -20.22 2.25
C ILE A 156 -37.54 -20.46 2.95
N ALA A 157 -37.71 -19.97 4.18
CA ALA A 157 -38.97 -20.12 4.92
C ALA A 157 -40.17 -19.46 4.21
N LEU A 158 -39.93 -18.35 3.50
CA LEU A 158 -40.95 -17.63 2.74
C LEU A 158 -41.12 -18.12 1.29
N ASN A 159 -40.19 -18.96 0.81
CA ASN A 159 -40.04 -19.35 -0.60
C ASN A 159 -39.95 -18.12 -1.52
N VAL A 160 -39.04 -17.20 -1.19
CA VAL A 160 -38.76 -15.99 -1.95
C VAL A 160 -37.25 -15.85 -2.23
N GLU A 161 -36.90 -14.98 -3.17
CA GLU A 161 -35.51 -14.61 -3.43
C GLU A 161 -34.90 -13.84 -2.25
N ASN A 162 -33.58 -13.95 -2.07
CA ASN A 162 -32.85 -13.31 -0.95
C ASN A 162 -33.06 -11.79 -0.84
N GLU A 163 -33.20 -11.09 -1.96
CA GLU A 163 -33.49 -9.66 -1.97
C GLU A 163 -34.83 -9.36 -1.28
N MET A 164 -35.84 -10.20 -1.54
CA MET A 164 -37.16 -10.05 -0.92
C MET A 164 -37.11 -10.44 0.56
N GLY A 165 -36.38 -11.49 0.93
CA GLY A 165 -36.19 -11.85 2.34
C GLY A 165 -35.49 -10.75 3.13
N LEU A 166 -34.48 -10.08 2.56
CA LEU A 166 -33.85 -8.93 3.20
C LEU A 166 -34.82 -7.77 3.40
N ARG A 167 -35.64 -7.45 2.39
CA ARG A 167 -36.68 -6.39 2.51
C ARG A 167 -37.70 -6.72 3.60
N VAL A 168 -38.07 -7.99 3.75
CA VAL A 168 -38.94 -8.45 4.83
C VAL A 168 -38.25 -8.26 6.18
N LEU A 169 -37.00 -8.70 6.31
CA LEU A 169 -36.21 -8.53 7.54
C LEU A 169 -36.14 -7.07 7.99
N GLU A 170 -35.82 -6.17 7.06
CA GLU A 170 -35.67 -4.73 7.29
C GLU A 170 -37.00 -4.05 7.69
N ARG A 171 -38.08 -4.30 6.93
CA ARG A 171 -39.34 -3.53 7.05
C ARG A 171 -40.32 -4.09 8.07
N VAL A 172 -40.22 -5.38 8.39
CA VAL A 172 -41.21 -6.09 9.22
C VAL A 172 -40.68 -6.32 10.64
N PHE A 173 -39.36 -6.49 10.80
CA PHE A 173 -38.75 -6.91 12.06
C PHE A 173 -37.78 -5.85 12.61
N PRO A 174 -38.30 -4.72 13.15
CA PRO A 174 -37.46 -3.65 13.68
C PRO A 174 -36.58 -4.07 14.85
N GLU A 175 -36.96 -5.14 15.55
CA GLU A 175 -36.23 -5.68 16.69
C GLU A 175 -34.81 -6.12 16.35
N ILE A 176 -34.47 -6.29 15.06
CA ILE A 176 -33.14 -6.68 14.61
C ILE A 176 -32.24 -5.45 14.43
N HIS A 177 -32.75 -4.34 13.89
CA HIS A 177 -31.94 -3.14 13.65
C HIS A 177 -31.88 -2.20 14.85
N GLU A 178 -32.81 -2.33 15.81
CA GLU A 178 -32.81 -1.56 17.06
C GLU A 178 -31.93 -2.17 18.17
N LEU A 179 -31.29 -3.33 17.91
CA LEU A 179 -30.45 -4.01 18.90
C LEU A 179 -29.32 -3.11 19.39
N LYS A 180 -29.16 -3.07 20.72
CA LYS A 180 -28.04 -2.40 21.37
C LYS A 180 -27.08 -3.43 21.95
N PRO A 181 -25.76 -3.21 21.85
CA PRO A 181 -24.78 -4.13 22.40
C PRO A 181 -24.86 -4.13 23.93
N ILE A 182 -24.84 -5.32 24.51
CA ILE A 182 -24.79 -5.52 25.97
C ILE A 182 -23.36 -5.91 26.33
N ALA A 183 -22.75 -5.13 27.21
CA ALA A 183 -21.41 -5.40 27.70
C ALA A 183 -21.39 -6.64 28.60
N GLY A 184 -20.41 -7.52 28.37
CA GLY A 184 -20.09 -8.63 29.25
C GLY A 184 -19.04 -8.25 30.30
N ARG A 185 -18.48 -9.26 30.98
CA ARG A 185 -17.39 -9.11 31.97
C ARG A 185 -16.00 -9.37 31.38
N THR A 186 -15.96 -9.77 30.11
CA THR A 186 -14.71 -10.01 29.38
C THR A 186 -14.15 -8.71 28.85
N THR A 187 -12.86 -8.51 29.07
CA THR A 187 -12.07 -7.35 28.64
C THR A 187 -11.02 -7.75 27.62
N LEU A 188 -10.50 -6.78 26.88
CA LEU A 188 -9.23 -6.90 26.16
C LEU A 188 -8.07 -6.56 27.09
N ARG A 189 -7.01 -7.36 27.10
CA ARG A 189 -5.83 -7.09 27.93
C ARG A 189 -5.21 -5.72 27.60
N SER A 190 -4.90 -4.95 28.64
CA SER A 190 -4.19 -3.66 28.49
C SER A 190 -2.68 -3.78 28.45
N HIS A 191 -2.14 -4.95 28.82
CA HIS A 191 -0.73 -5.34 28.74
C HIS A 191 -0.61 -6.88 28.81
N MET A 192 0.55 -7.44 28.44
CA MET A 192 0.76 -8.89 28.38
C MET A 192 0.60 -9.59 29.74
N THR A 193 0.90 -8.89 30.85
CA THR A 193 0.83 -9.40 32.22
C THR A 193 -0.48 -10.10 32.56
N SER A 194 -1.61 -9.58 32.09
CA SER A 194 -2.91 -10.19 32.36
C SER A 194 -3.02 -11.62 31.83
N GLY A 195 -2.42 -11.88 30.66
CA GLY A 195 -2.33 -13.21 30.08
C GLY A 195 -1.22 -14.07 30.68
N TRP A 196 -0.08 -13.47 31.10
CA TRP A 196 1.05 -14.20 31.69
C TRP A 196 0.65 -15.04 32.91
N PHE A 197 -0.09 -14.47 33.85
CA PHE A 197 -0.56 -15.23 35.03
C PHE A 197 -1.40 -16.45 34.65
N ILE A 198 -2.25 -16.34 33.62
CA ILE A 198 -3.09 -17.45 33.15
C ILE A 198 -2.22 -18.53 32.51
N THR A 199 -1.28 -18.14 31.65
CA THR A 199 -0.34 -19.06 30.99
C THR A 199 0.52 -19.78 32.02
N LEU A 200 1.15 -19.05 32.94
CA LEU A 200 2.03 -19.61 33.97
C LEU A 200 1.28 -20.54 34.93
N ASN A 201 0.03 -20.23 35.30
CA ASN A 201 -0.80 -21.13 36.12
C ASN A 201 -0.95 -22.51 35.49
N HIS A 202 -1.03 -22.60 34.16
CA HIS A 202 -1.15 -23.87 33.45
C HIS A 202 0.19 -24.57 33.20
N LEU A 203 1.31 -23.84 33.27
CA LEU A 203 2.66 -24.34 32.99
C LEU A 203 3.47 -24.73 34.23
N LYS A 204 3.21 -24.10 35.38
CA LYS A 204 3.99 -24.24 36.63
C LYS A 204 4.31 -25.68 37.06
N ASN A 205 3.42 -26.64 36.78
CA ASN A 205 3.59 -28.06 37.15
C ASN A 205 3.84 -28.98 35.94
N LYS A 206 4.04 -28.41 34.75
CA LYS A 206 4.19 -29.15 33.49
C LYS A 206 5.58 -29.01 32.88
N ARG A 207 6.39 -28.07 33.34
CA ARG A 207 7.74 -27.82 32.84
C ARG A 207 8.70 -27.56 34.00
N SER A 208 9.96 -27.91 33.80
CA SER A 208 11.04 -27.67 34.75
C SER A 208 11.46 -26.21 34.75
N LEU A 209 11.80 -25.67 35.92
CA LEU A 209 12.42 -24.36 36.07
C LEU A 209 13.90 -24.39 35.62
N PRO A 210 14.48 -23.25 35.19
CA PRO A 210 13.81 -21.96 34.94
C PRO A 210 12.94 -21.99 33.67
N LEU A 211 11.80 -21.30 33.70
CA LEU A 211 11.02 -21.01 32.49
C LEU A 211 11.36 -19.61 31.99
N LYS A 212 11.82 -19.53 30.74
CA LYS A 212 12.03 -18.27 30.02
C LYS A 212 11.06 -18.21 28.86
N LEU A 213 10.01 -17.40 28.98
CA LEU A 213 8.97 -17.30 27.96
C LEU A 213 8.87 -15.88 27.43
N PHE A 214 8.61 -15.71 26.13
CA PHE A 214 8.31 -14.40 25.55
C PHE A 214 7.10 -14.46 24.62
N SER A 215 6.46 -13.31 24.44
CA SER A 215 5.34 -13.12 23.53
C SER A 215 5.35 -11.69 23.02
N ILE A 216 5.19 -11.51 21.72
CA ILE A 216 5.08 -10.20 21.07
C ILE A 216 3.73 -10.15 20.39
N ASP A 217 2.78 -9.46 21.00
CA ASP A 217 1.40 -9.47 20.52
C ASP A 217 0.64 -8.21 20.99
N ARG A 218 -0.54 -8.00 20.42
CA ARG A 218 -1.36 -6.81 20.61
C ARG A 218 -1.91 -6.70 22.03
N CYS A 219 -2.00 -5.47 22.50
CA CYS A 219 -2.62 -5.03 23.74
C CYS A 219 -3.49 -3.80 23.44
N PHE A 220 -4.52 -3.60 24.25
CA PHE A 220 -5.56 -2.60 24.02
C PHE A 220 -5.74 -1.74 25.25
N ARG A 221 -5.50 -0.43 25.12
CA ARG A 221 -5.54 0.49 26.24
C ARG A 221 -6.34 1.72 25.85
N ARG A 222 -7.39 2.00 26.61
CA ARG A 222 -8.23 3.16 26.39
C ARG A 222 -7.49 4.40 26.88
N GLU A 223 -6.97 5.18 25.94
CA GLU A 223 -6.46 6.52 26.16
C GLU A 223 -7.56 7.55 25.84
N GLN A 224 -7.48 8.75 26.43
CA GLN A 224 -8.47 9.80 26.18
C GLN A 224 -8.53 10.18 24.68
N LYS A 225 -7.37 10.16 24.02
CA LYS A 225 -7.21 10.37 22.58
C LYS A 225 -5.90 9.73 22.13
N GLU A 226 -5.84 9.27 20.88
CA GLU A 226 -4.59 8.88 20.25
C GLU A 226 -3.75 10.12 19.90
N ASP A 227 -2.44 10.04 20.15
CA ASP A 227 -1.48 11.13 19.97
C ASP A 227 -0.20 10.64 19.28
N MET A 228 0.83 11.49 19.24
CA MET A 228 2.11 11.20 18.58
C MET A 228 2.86 10.01 19.19
N SER A 229 2.46 9.54 20.37
CA SER A 229 3.14 8.53 21.18
C SER A 229 2.24 7.39 21.68
N HIS A 230 0.92 7.54 21.60
CA HIS A 230 -0.06 6.59 22.14
C HIS A 230 -1.15 6.25 21.11
N LEU A 231 -1.36 4.95 20.92
CA LEU A 231 -2.47 4.37 20.18
C LEU A 231 -3.35 3.58 21.15
N MET A 232 -4.63 3.38 20.79
CA MET A 232 -5.52 2.52 21.58
C MET A 232 -5.17 1.03 21.47
N THR A 233 -4.47 0.65 20.40
CA THR A 233 -3.90 -0.68 20.21
C THR A 233 -2.41 -0.57 19.96
N TYR A 234 -1.60 -1.37 20.66
CA TYR A 234 -0.15 -1.39 20.54
C TYR A 234 0.38 -2.82 20.68
N HIS A 235 1.66 -3.04 20.35
CA HIS A 235 2.31 -4.34 20.52
C HIS A 235 3.24 -4.32 21.72
N SER A 236 2.98 -5.22 22.66
CA SER A 236 3.87 -5.44 23.80
C SER A 236 4.79 -6.60 23.47
N ALA A 237 6.08 -6.32 23.33
CA ALA A 237 7.12 -7.32 23.34
C ALA A 237 7.46 -7.60 24.81
N SER A 238 6.90 -8.68 25.36
CA SER A 238 7.00 -8.97 26.78
C SER A 238 7.58 -10.35 27.01
N CYS A 239 8.29 -10.51 28.11
CA CYS A 239 8.81 -11.80 28.55
C CYS A 239 8.62 -12.01 30.05
N VAL A 240 8.69 -13.27 30.47
CA VAL A 240 8.73 -13.68 31.87
C VAL A 240 9.87 -14.67 32.10
N ILE A 241 10.51 -14.56 33.27
CA ILE A 241 11.37 -15.61 33.82
C ILE A 241 10.75 -16.07 35.13
N MET A 242 10.42 -17.36 35.21
CA MET A 242 9.90 -18.01 36.41
C MET A 242 10.95 -19.00 36.93
N ASP A 243 11.43 -18.80 38.15
CA ASP A 243 12.46 -19.63 38.79
C ASP A 243 12.39 -19.50 40.32
N ASP A 244 13.10 -20.38 41.04
CA ASP A 244 13.19 -20.34 42.50
C ASP A 244 13.95 -19.10 43.02
N GLU A 245 14.89 -18.58 42.22
CA GLU A 245 15.70 -17.41 42.55
C GLU A 245 15.69 -16.39 41.38
N VAL A 246 14.88 -15.34 41.49
CA VAL A 246 14.77 -14.29 40.47
C VAL A 246 15.00 -12.91 41.10
N SER A 247 16.09 -12.25 40.70
CA SER A 247 16.44 -10.91 41.18
C SER A 247 16.04 -9.79 40.22
N LEU A 248 16.08 -8.55 40.71
CA LEU A 248 15.94 -7.35 39.86
C LEU A 248 17.04 -7.25 38.80
N ASP A 249 18.25 -7.70 39.14
CA ASP A 249 19.39 -7.67 38.23
C ASP A 249 19.13 -8.54 36.99
N MET A 250 18.33 -9.60 37.12
CA MET A 250 17.91 -10.40 35.98
C MET A 250 17.06 -9.59 34.99
N GLY A 251 16.17 -8.74 35.50
CA GLY A 251 15.39 -7.82 34.66
C GLY A 251 16.28 -6.77 33.98
N MET A 252 17.29 -6.25 34.68
CA MET A 252 18.28 -5.32 34.11
C MET A 252 19.08 -5.98 32.99
N ALA A 253 19.64 -7.17 33.24
CA ALA A 253 20.44 -7.92 32.27
C ALA A 253 19.64 -8.30 31.02
N VAL A 254 18.40 -8.77 31.16
CA VAL A 254 17.53 -9.07 30.02
C VAL A 254 17.21 -7.81 29.23
N SER A 255 16.93 -6.69 29.91
CA SER A 255 16.65 -5.41 29.25
C SER A 255 17.85 -4.90 28.45
N GLU A 256 19.04 -4.91 29.05
CA GLU A 256 20.30 -4.51 28.41
C GLU A 256 20.59 -5.39 27.19
N SER A 257 20.63 -6.72 27.35
CA SER A 257 20.93 -7.63 26.24
C SER A 257 19.90 -7.55 25.10
N LEU A 258 18.63 -7.30 25.41
CA LEU A 258 17.60 -7.11 24.40
C LEU A 258 17.80 -5.80 23.62
N LEU A 259 18.06 -4.70 24.32
CA LEU A 259 18.15 -3.37 23.73
C LEU A 259 19.50 -3.13 23.02
N GLU A 260 20.60 -3.74 23.48
CA GLU A 260 21.88 -3.74 22.77
C GLU A 260 21.75 -4.29 21.34
N HIS A 261 20.86 -5.28 21.13
CA HIS A 261 20.56 -5.81 19.81
C HIS A 261 20.08 -4.74 18.82
N PHE A 262 19.46 -3.68 19.34
CA PHE A 262 18.91 -2.56 18.59
C PHE A 262 19.81 -1.32 18.61
N GLY A 263 21.07 -1.43 19.02
CA GLY A 263 22.05 -0.33 18.96
C GLY A 263 21.98 0.64 20.14
N PHE A 264 21.27 0.32 21.22
CA PHE A 264 21.34 1.10 22.46
C PHE A 264 22.64 0.80 23.20
N GLU A 265 23.37 1.85 23.60
CA GLU A 265 24.72 1.70 24.17
C GLU A 265 24.78 1.98 25.68
N LYS A 266 23.78 2.65 26.24
CA LYS A 266 23.78 3.08 27.64
C LYS A 266 22.40 2.94 28.24
N PHE A 267 22.36 2.48 29.49
CA PHE A 267 21.13 2.18 30.20
C PHE A 267 21.08 2.87 31.55
N LYS A 268 19.88 3.29 31.94
CA LYS A 268 19.54 3.78 33.28
C LYS A 268 18.29 3.06 33.75
N PHE A 269 18.33 2.62 35.00
CA PHE A 269 17.25 1.93 35.65
C PHE A 269 16.73 2.81 36.78
N LEU A 270 15.49 3.26 36.67
CA LEU A 270 14.87 4.17 37.63
C LEU A 270 13.64 3.50 38.25
N PRO A 271 13.46 3.58 39.58
CA PRO A 271 12.23 3.07 40.21
C PRO A 271 10.99 3.80 39.68
N ASP A 272 9.94 3.04 39.33
CA ASP A 272 8.67 3.62 38.87
C ASP A 272 7.85 4.12 40.08
N GLU A 273 7.34 5.36 39.99
CA GLU A 273 6.51 5.97 41.02
C GLU A 273 5.12 5.32 41.16
N LYS A 274 4.59 4.71 40.08
CA LYS A 274 3.23 4.13 40.03
C LYS A 274 3.05 2.97 41.02
N LYS A 275 4.11 2.23 41.34
CA LYS A 275 4.13 1.11 42.31
C LYS A 275 2.88 0.23 42.21
N SER A 276 2.68 -0.33 41.02
CA SER A 276 1.51 -1.15 40.68
C SER A 276 1.42 -2.37 41.59
N LYS A 277 0.21 -2.72 42.07
CA LYS A 277 0.07 -3.74 43.13
C LYS A 277 0.35 -5.19 42.69
N TYR A 278 0.44 -5.43 41.38
CA TYR A 278 0.83 -6.73 40.84
C TYR A 278 2.34 -7.00 40.88
N TYR A 279 3.17 -5.99 41.20
CA TYR A 279 4.61 -6.15 41.45
C TYR A 279 4.93 -6.08 42.95
N ILE A 280 6.04 -6.68 43.34
CA ILE A 280 6.62 -6.54 44.69
C ILE A 280 6.99 -5.06 44.89
N PRO A 281 6.65 -4.45 46.04
CA PRO A 281 7.03 -3.07 46.33
C PRO A 281 8.54 -2.83 46.15
N GLY A 282 8.90 -1.79 45.39
CA GLY A 282 10.29 -1.43 45.11
C GLY A 282 10.93 -2.18 43.94
N THR A 283 10.20 -3.10 43.27
CA THR A 283 10.75 -3.85 42.13
C THR A 283 10.38 -3.29 40.76
N GLN A 284 9.29 -2.53 40.66
CA GLN A 284 8.89 -1.91 39.40
C GLN A 284 9.93 -0.87 38.96
N THR A 285 10.54 -1.09 37.80
CA THR A 285 11.69 -0.35 37.30
C THR A 285 11.45 0.07 35.85
N GLU A 286 11.58 1.37 35.58
CA GLU A 286 11.61 1.93 34.23
C GLU A 286 13.03 1.83 33.64
N VAL A 287 13.12 1.44 32.38
CA VAL A 287 14.37 1.29 31.63
C VAL A 287 14.49 2.43 30.63
N TYR A 288 15.49 3.29 30.84
CA TYR A 288 15.86 4.34 29.91
C TYR A 288 17.09 3.91 29.10
N GLY A 289 16.96 3.91 27.77
CA GLY A 289 18.06 3.65 26.85
C GLY A 289 18.50 4.91 26.12
N TYR A 290 19.80 5.05 25.88
CA TYR A 290 20.36 6.07 24.98
C TYR A 290 20.68 5.45 23.62
N HIS A 291 20.10 6.00 22.56
CA HIS A 291 20.40 5.61 21.18
C HIS A 291 21.26 6.70 20.50
N PRO A 292 22.40 6.35 19.87
CA PRO A 292 23.27 7.32 19.21
C PRO A 292 22.56 8.20 18.17
N GLN A 293 21.59 7.63 17.42
CA GLN A 293 20.83 8.38 16.41
C GLN A 293 19.90 9.43 17.01
N LEU A 294 19.35 9.21 18.21
CA LEU A 294 18.45 10.16 18.86
C LEU A 294 19.20 11.23 19.66
N ASN A 295 20.43 10.94 20.05
CA ASN A 295 21.22 11.74 20.99
C ASN A 295 20.44 12.12 22.26
N ASN A 296 19.54 11.24 22.73
CA ASN A 296 18.69 11.47 23.90
C ASN A 296 18.39 10.16 24.65
N TRP A 297 18.01 10.28 25.93
CA TRP A 297 17.50 9.18 26.74
C TRP A 297 15.99 9.04 26.52
N VAL A 298 15.53 7.81 26.27
CA VAL A 298 14.11 7.50 26.10
C VAL A 298 13.74 6.34 27.01
N GLU A 299 12.56 6.38 27.62
CA GLU A 299 11.98 5.24 28.34
C GLU A 299 11.50 4.20 27.32
N ILE A 300 12.04 2.99 27.33
CA ILE A 300 11.78 1.98 26.29
C ILE A 300 11.05 0.76 26.86
N ALA A 301 11.28 0.46 28.13
CA ALA A 301 10.74 -0.71 28.77
C ALA A 301 10.45 -0.49 30.25
N THR A 302 9.64 -1.39 30.81
CA THR A 302 9.39 -1.47 32.25
C THR A 302 9.43 -2.93 32.66
N PHE A 303 10.06 -3.22 33.79
CA PHE A 303 10.05 -4.57 34.36
C PHE A 303 9.77 -4.54 35.87
N GLY A 304 9.51 -5.71 36.43
CA GLY A 304 9.39 -5.91 37.87
C GLY A 304 9.23 -7.38 38.22
N ILE A 305 9.15 -7.68 39.51
CA ILE A 305 8.95 -9.04 40.02
C ILE A 305 7.51 -9.16 40.52
N TYR A 306 6.74 -10.12 40.03
CA TYR A 306 5.34 -10.25 40.39
C TYR A 306 5.16 -10.47 41.90
N SER A 307 4.14 -9.81 42.45
CA SER A 307 3.78 -9.91 43.86
C SER A 307 3.40 -11.35 44.23
N PRO A 308 3.97 -11.92 45.31
CA PRO A 308 3.56 -13.23 45.83
C PRO A 308 2.06 -13.32 46.11
N ILE A 309 1.40 -12.19 46.45
CA ILE A 309 -0.05 -12.14 46.67
C ILE A 309 -0.81 -12.44 45.37
N ALA A 310 -0.35 -11.89 44.25
CA ALA A 310 -0.94 -12.15 42.95
C ALA A 310 -0.63 -13.58 42.50
N LEU A 311 0.64 -14.02 42.60
CA LEU A 311 1.09 -15.37 42.23
C LEU A 311 0.34 -16.48 42.99
N ALA A 312 0.12 -16.30 44.30
CA ALA A 312 -0.60 -17.26 45.14
C ALA A 312 -2.05 -17.49 44.69
N LYS A 313 -2.74 -16.48 44.14
CA LYS A 313 -4.10 -16.63 43.58
C LYS A 313 -4.15 -17.47 42.30
N TYR A 314 -2.98 -17.70 41.69
CA TYR A 314 -2.78 -18.62 40.59
C TYR A 314 -2.00 -19.87 41.04
N GLY A 315 -1.81 -20.08 42.35
CA GLY A 315 -1.06 -21.18 42.94
C GLY A 315 0.37 -21.32 42.42
N ILE A 316 1.02 -20.22 42.06
CA ILE A 316 2.44 -20.19 41.68
C ILE A 316 3.23 -19.90 42.95
N GLU A 317 4.18 -20.77 43.27
CA GLU A 317 4.92 -20.75 44.55
C GLU A 317 6.35 -20.22 44.41
N VAL A 318 6.77 -19.88 43.19
CA VAL A 318 8.12 -19.41 42.85
C VAL A 318 8.07 -17.98 42.30
N GLU A 319 9.23 -17.34 42.17
CA GLU A 319 9.36 -15.95 41.76
C GLU A 319 9.19 -15.81 40.24
N VAL A 320 8.68 -14.65 39.80
CA VAL A 320 8.47 -14.35 38.38
C VAL A 320 8.90 -12.92 38.08
N MET A 321 9.94 -12.74 37.27
CA MET A 321 10.27 -11.45 36.67
C MET A 321 9.50 -11.29 35.37
N ASN A 322 8.95 -10.11 35.14
CA ASN A 322 8.33 -9.72 33.89
C ASN A 322 8.96 -8.44 33.36
N LEU A 323 9.26 -8.43 32.05
CA LEU A 323 9.68 -7.26 31.29
C LEU A 323 8.67 -7.01 30.18
N GLY A 324 8.34 -5.74 29.94
CA GLY A 324 7.50 -5.29 28.84
C GLY A 324 8.14 -4.15 28.07
N VAL A 325 8.18 -4.29 26.76
CA VAL A 325 8.76 -3.34 25.81
C VAL A 325 7.71 -2.95 24.79
N GLY A 326 7.58 -1.66 24.49
CA GLY A 326 6.67 -1.18 23.44
C GLY A 326 7.34 -1.31 22.06
N ALA A 327 6.83 -2.20 21.21
CA ALA A 327 7.45 -2.45 19.90
C ALA A 327 7.37 -1.21 18.99
N GLU A 328 6.25 -0.48 19.02
CA GLU A 328 6.09 0.76 18.27
C GLU A 328 7.13 1.81 18.69
N ARG A 329 7.45 1.89 19.98
CA ARG A 329 8.45 2.86 20.46
C ARG A 329 9.83 2.54 19.91
N ILE A 330 10.23 1.26 19.90
CA ILE A 330 11.50 0.85 19.27
C ILE A 330 11.47 1.16 17.77
N ALA A 331 10.37 0.82 17.09
CA ALA A 331 10.22 1.07 15.66
C ALA A 331 10.36 2.56 15.32
N MET A 332 9.76 3.44 16.12
CA MET A 332 9.88 4.89 15.92
C MET A 332 11.33 5.37 16.04
N ILE A 333 12.07 4.85 17.02
CA ILE A 333 13.46 5.23 17.27
C ILE A 333 14.35 4.79 16.11
N LEU A 334 14.26 3.53 15.69
CA LEU A 334 15.09 2.95 14.63
C LEU A 334 14.83 3.57 13.25
N ASN A 335 13.63 4.11 13.05
CA ASN A 335 13.19 4.66 11.78
C ASN A 335 13.01 6.19 11.80
N GLU A 336 13.50 6.86 12.85
CA GLU A 336 13.45 8.32 13.04
C GLU A 336 12.04 8.93 12.90
N GLN A 337 11.01 8.17 13.29
CA GLN A 337 9.62 8.61 13.21
C GLN A 337 9.22 9.43 14.44
N LYS A 338 8.51 10.53 14.20
CA LYS A 338 8.08 11.46 15.25
C LYS A 338 6.64 11.24 15.70
N ASP A 339 5.82 10.63 14.86
CA ASP A 339 4.41 10.35 15.13
C ASP A 339 4.11 8.87 14.89
N ILE A 340 3.69 8.18 15.95
CA ILE A 340 3.33 6.76 15.91
C ILE A 340 2.21 6.48 14.91
N ARG A 341 1.29 7.43 14.67
CA ARG A 341 0.15 7.26 13.76
C ARG A 341 0.61 7.24 12.31
N GLU A 342 1.54 8.13 11.95
CA GLU A 342 2.18 8.15 10.63
C GLU A 342 2.97 6.87 10.39
N MET A 343 3.72 6.41 11.39
CA MET A 343 4.50 5.17 11.27
C MET A 343 3.63 3.90 11.16
N VAL A 344 2.55 3.80 11.94
CA VAL A 344 1.70 2.58 12.00
C VAL A 344 0.63 2.58 10.91
N TYR A 345 0.14 3.74 10.51
CA TYR A 345 -0.90 3.89 9.50
C TYR A 345 -0.50 4.91 8.41
N PRO A 346 0.62 4.68 7.70
CA PRO A 346 1.13 5.63 6.70
C PRO A 346 0.09 5.94 5.61
N GLN A 347 -0.69 4.96 5.19
CA GLN A 347 -1.77 5.13 4.22
C GLN A 347 -2.88 6.10 4.63
N ILE A 348 -2.99 6.45 5.92
CA ILE A 348 -3.98 7.37 6.47
C ILE A 348 -3.35 8.73 6.79
N TYR A 349 -2.16 8.74 7.41
CA TYR A 349 -1.56 9.94 7.98
C TYR A 349 -0.32 10.43 7.25
N GLU A 350 0.43 9.57 6.56
CA GLU A 350 1.64 9.97 5.85
C GLU A 350 1.26 10.93 4.72
N LYS A 351 2.13 11.91 4.49
CA LYS A 351 1.98 12.77 3.32
C LYS A 351 2.14 11.92 2.07
N TRP A 352 1.21 12.09 1.15
CA TRP A 352 1.30 11.42 -0.13
C TRP A 352 2.53 11.93 -0.86
N GLU A 353 3.54 11.08 -1.00
CA GLU A 353 4.77 11.35 -1.75
C GLU A 353 4.92 10.33 -2.88
N VAL A 354 5.23 10.86 -4.07
CA VAL A 354 5.45 10.07 -5.27
C VAL A 354 6.80 10.49 -5.81
N THR A 355 7.67 9.50 -5.99
CA THR A 355 9.02 9.77 -6.48
C THR A 355 8.97 10.21 -7.94
N ASP A 356 9.96 11.01 -8.37
CA ASP A 356 10.12 11.38 -9.77
C ASP A 356 10.17 10.14 -10.69
N ARG A 357 10.78 9.06 -10.18
CA ARG A 357 10.87 7.78 -10.89
C ARG A 357 9.52 7.11 -11.08
N GLU A 358 8.59 7.27 -10.13
CA GLU A 358 7.21 6.77 -10.22
C GLU A 358 6.40 7.59 -11.21
N LEU A 359 6.46 8.91 -11.11
CA LEU A 359 5.79 9.79 -12.07
C LEU A 359 6.29 9.57 -13.50
N ALA A 360 7.60 9.33 -13.67
CA ALA A 360 8.19 9.01 -14.98
C ALA A 360 7.59 7.75 -15.62
N SER A 361 7.07 6.81 -14.82
CA SER A 361 6.38 5.62 -15.34
C SER A 361 4.91 5.82 -15.69
N MET A 362 4.33 6.96 -15.28
CA MET A 362 2.93 7.31 -15.47
C MET A 362 2.69 8.16 -16.72
N LEU A 363 3.74 8.77 -17.29
CA LEU A 363 3.64 9.53 -18.54
C LEU A 363 3.86 8.60 -19.75
N ARG A 364 2.88 8.59 -20.66
CA ARG A 364 2.87 7.72 -21.84
C ARG A 364 2.46 8.49 -23.10
N ILE A 365 2.76 7.91 -24.25
CA ILE A 365 2.17 8.32 -25.53
C ILE A 365 0.72 7.84 -25.56
N ASN A 366 -0.22 8.74 -25.86
CA ASN A 366 -1.65 8.46 -25.80
C ASN A 366 -2.11 7.58 -26.97
N TYR A 367 -1.87 8.03 -28.20
CA TYR A 367 -2.16 7.28 -29.42
C TYR A 367 -0.86 6.75 -30.01
N TYR A 368 -0.75 5.43 -30.14
CA TYR A 368 0.46 4.78 -30.62
C TYR A 368 0.12 3.75 -31.72
N PRO A 369 0.93 3.63 -32.80
CA PRO A 369 0.61 2.73 -33.90
C PRO A 369 0.46 1.27 -33.46
N ALA A 370 -0.64 0.63 -33.87
CA ALA A 370 -0.97 -0.74 -33.49
C ALA A 370 -0.14 -1.75 -34.28
N THR A 371 0.16 -1.45 -35.54
CA THR A 371 0.80 -2.41 -36.46
C THR A 371 2.33 -2.31 -36.45
N ALA A 372 3.00 -3.23 -37.13
CA ALA A 372 4.44 -3.13 -37.34
C ALA A 372 4.77 -2.10 -38.43
N GLU A 373 3.91 -1.98 -39.43
CA GLU A 373 4.03 -1.03 -40.53
C GLU A 373 3.88 0.40 -40.03
N GLY A 374 2.89 0.68 -39.18
CA GLY A 374 2.72 2.01 -38.56
C GLY A 374 3.89 2.40 -37.65
N ARG A 375 4.45 1.46 -36.89
CA ARG A 375 5.71 1.72 -36.14
C ARG A 375 6.89 2.03 -37.04
N SER A 376 7.03 1.31 -38.16
CA SER A 376 8.08 1.61 -39.14
C SER A 376 7.85 2.97 -39.81
N LEU A 377 6.60 3.34 -40.08
CA LEU A 377 6.23 4.65 -40.60
C LEU A 377 6.58 5.76 -39.60
N MET A 378 6.24 5.59 -38.33
CA MET A 378 6.63 6.51 -37.24
C MET A 378 8.16 6.73 -37.23
N GLU A 379 8.97 5.67 -37.32
CA GLU A 379 10.43 5.80 -37.39
C GLU A 379 10.91 6.56 -38.63
N LYS A 380 10.26 6.36 -39.79
CA LYS A 380 10.59 7.10 -41.01
C LYS A 380 10.23 8.58 -40.89
N ILE A 381 9.09 8.91 -40.27
CA ILE A 381 8.69 10.29 -39.98
C ILE A 381 9.77 10.95 -39.11
N LEU A 382 10.18 10.30 -38.03
CA LEU A 382 11.23 10.81 -37.13
C LEU A 382 12.56 11.02 -37.86
N LYS A 383 13.01 10.03 -38.64
CA LYS A 383 14.27 10.12 -39.38
C LYS A 383 14.25 11.27 -40.40
N THR A 384 13.17 11.39 -41.17
CA THR A 384 13.01 12.46 -42.18
C THR A 384 12.97 13.83 -41.50
N GLY A 385 12.26 13.93 -40.37
CA GLY A 385 12.21 15.15 -39.57
C GLY A 385 13.58 15.54 -39.01
N GLN A 386 14.43 14.57 -38.60
CA GLN A 386 15.78 14.86 -38.11
C GLN A 386 16.72 15.32 -39.24
N GLU A 387 16.61 14.69 -40.41
CA GLU A 387 17.49 14.97 -41.55
C GLU A 387 17.23 16.35 -42.16
N TYR A 388 15.97 16.78 -42.23
CA TYR A 388 15.55 18.01 -42.92
C TYR A 388 14.98 19.09 -41.99
N ALA A 389 15.15 18.97 -40.67
CA ALA A 389 14.54 19.89 -39.67
C ALA A 389 14.80 21.38 -39.98
N ASP A 390 16.02 21.70 -40.40
CA ASP A 390 16.51 23.07 -40.59
C ASP A 390 16.37 23.61 -42.01
N GLU A 391 15.77 22.84 -42.93
CA GLU A 391 15.57 23.24 -44.32
C GLU A 391 14.62 24.43 -44.43
N LEU A 392 14.97 25.40 -45.28
CA LEU A 392 14.21 26.63 -45.46
C LEU A 392 12.90 26.35 -46.21
N SER A 393 11.81 26.83 -45.63
CA SER A 393 10.47 26.80 -46.25
C SER A 393 10.34 27.80 -47.41
N PRO A 394 9.47 27.53 -48.40
CA PRO A 394 8.55 26.39 -48.49
C PRO A 394 9.27 25.11 -48.92
N CYS A 395 9.00 24.00 -48.24
CA CYS A 395 9.66 22.73 -48.50
C CYS A 395 8.73 21.53 -48.27
N GLU A 396 8.99 20.44 -48.99
CA GLU A 396 8.23 19.20 -48.96
C GLU A 396 9.17 18.01 -49.11
N PHE A 397 9.06 17.04 -48.21
CA PHE A 397 9.89 15.84 -48.19
C PHE A 397 9.02 14.59 -48.09
N THR A 398 9.21 13.66 -49.03
CA THR A 398 8.52 12.37 -49.00
C THR A 398 9.12 11.47 -47.93
N VAL A 399 8.30 11.09 -46.94
CA VAL A 399 8.66 10.20 -45.83
C VAL A 399 8.51 8.74 -46.24
N PHE A 400 7.43 8.43 -46.96
CA PHE A 400 7.09 7.08 -47.39
C PHE A 400 6.21 7.11 -48.63
N GLU A 401 6.50 6.24 -49.58
CA GLU A 401 5.64 5.98 -50.73
C GLU A 401 5.63 4.47 -51.00
N GLY A 402 4.44 3.88 -51.08
CA GLY A 402 4.27 2.45 -51.34
C GLY A 402 3.11 1.82 -50.57
N GLU A 403 3.10 0.49 -50.56
CA GLU A 403 2.03 -0.29 -49.91
C GLU A 403 2.12 -0.21 -48.38
N PHE A 404 1.01 0.16 -47.74
CA PHE A 404 0.81 0.23 -46.29
C PHE A 404 -0.58 -0.33 -45.98
N LEU A 405 -0.66 -1.38 -45.16
CA LEU A 405 -1.91 -2.08 -44.83
C LEU A 405 -2.76 -2.47 -46.08
N GLY A 406 -2.09 -2.82 -47.19
CA GLY A 406 -2.75 -3.23 -48.43
C GLY A 406 -3.22 -2.08 -49.34
N LYS A 407 -2.85 -0.83 -49.05
CA LYS A 407 -3.14 0.35 -49.87
C LYS A 407 -1.86 1.08 -50.22
N ASN A 408 -1.74 1.59 -51.44
CA ASN A 408 -0.63 2.48 -51.78
C ASN A 408 -0.89 3.85 -51.18
N ILE A 409 0.04 4.34 -50.37
CA ILE A 409 -0.04 5.66 -49.76
C ILE A 409 1.21 6.46 -50.06
N LYS A 410 1.08 7.78 -50.04
CA LYS A 410 2.18 8.73 -50.02
C LYS A 410 2.10 9.55 -48.74
N VAL A 411 3.19 9.62 -47.98
CA VAL A 411 3.31 10.38 -46.73
C VAL A 411 4.40 11.43 -46.90
N GLU A 412 4.07 12.67 -46.59
CA GLU A 412 4.90 13.85 -46.83
C GLU A 412 4.96 14.73 -45.58
N LEU A 413 6.15 15.25 -45.30
CA LEU A 413 6.39 16.28 -44.28
C LEU A 413 6.54 17.62 -45.02
N ILE A 414 5.67 18.58 -44.70
CA ILE A 414 5.54 19.83 -45.48
C ILE A 414 5.57 21.06 -44.57
N GLU A 415 6.17 22.15 -45.05
CA GLU A 415 6.01 23.49 -44.50
C GLU A 415 5.74 24.49 -45.64
N PRO A 416 4.49 24.95 -45.82
CA PRO A 416 4.12 25.85 -46.91
C PRO A 416 4.43 27.34 -46.66
N GLU A 417 4.63 27.78 -45.41
CA GLU A 417 4.78 29.20 -45.07
C GLU A 417 6.23 29.69 -45.26
N GLU A 418 6.47 30.65 -46.16
CA GLU A 418 7.80 31.22 -46.44
C GLU A 418 8.46 31.87 -45.20
N GLY A 419 9.80 31.80 -45.12
CA GLY A 419 10.58 32.50 -44.09
C GLY A 419 10.71 31.74 -42.76
N THR A 420 10.29 30.48 -42.73
CA THR A 420 10.43 29.55 -41.59
C THR A 420 11.27 28.32 -41.97
N LYS A 421 11.32 27.32 -41.10
CA LYS A 421 12.01 26.03 -41.32
C LYS A 421 10.99 24.89 -41.35
N LEU A 422 11.36 23.73 -41.88
CA LEU A 422 10.49 22.55 -41.94
C LEU A 422 9.85 22.17 -40.60
N LEU A 423 10.61 22.27 -39.50
CA LEU A 423 10.13 22.03 -38.15
C LEU A 423 10.38 23.25 -37.26
N GLY A 424 9.44 23.50 -36.35
CA GLY A 424 9.58 24.51 -35.31
C GLY A 424 10.73 24.19 -34.33
N PRO A 425 11.31 25.21 -33.68
CA PRO A 425 12.52 25.05 -32.88
C PRO A 425 12.33 24.18 -31.63
N ALA A 426 11.08 23.93 -31.19
CA ALA A 426 10.79 23.07 -30.04
C ALA A 426 10.46 21.61 -30.44
N ALA A 427 10.47 21.25 -31.73
CA ALA A 427 10.08 19.91 -32.18
C ALA A 427 10.90 18.79 -31.51
N TRP A 428 12.18 19.07 -31.20
CA TRP A 428 13.10 18.11 -30.60
C TRP A 428 13.31 18.30 -29.10
N ASN A 429 12.51 19.15 -28.44
CA ASN A 429 12.53 19.28 -26.98
C ASN A 429 12.30 17.92 -26.34
N GLN A 430 13.17 17.58 -25.39
CA GLN A 430 13.08 16.37 -24.59
C GLN A 430 12.28 16.64 -23.33
N ILE A 431 11.59 15.62 -22.84
CA ILE A 431 10.76 15.73 -21.64
C ILE A 431 11.52 15.17 -20.45
N TYR A 432 11.62 16.01 -19.43
CA TYR A 432 12.28 15.72 -18.17
C TYR A 432 11.29 15.78 -17.03
N LEU A 433 11.63 15.06 -15.96
CA LEU A 433 10.91 15.11 -14.70
C LEU A 433 11.89 15.46 -13.58
N TYR A 434 11.57 16.51 -12.82
CA TYR A 434 12.40 16.97 -11.71
C TYR A 434 11.58 17.60 -10.58
N GLN A 435 11.72 17.05 -9.38
CA GLN A 435 11.03 17.46 -8.15
C GLN A 435 9.50 17.53 -8.30
N GLY A 436 8.93 16.56 -9.03
CA GLY A 436 7.52 16.47 -9.35
C GLY A 436 7.05 17.36 -10.51
N ASN A 437 7.94 18.15 -11.12
CA ASN A 437 7.60 18.97 -12.29
C ASN A 437 7.92 18.22 -13.58
N ILE A 438 7.07 18.38 -14.60
CA ILE A 438 7.29 17.85 -15.95
C ILE A 438 7.66 19.02 -16.86
N VAL A 439 8.84 18.95 -17.48
CA VAL A 439 9.41 20.06 -18.24
C VAL A 439 9.86 19.58 -19.61
N GLY A 440 9.41 20.27 -20.66
CA GLY A 440 9.87 20.04 -22.03
C GLY A 440 10.87 21.11 -22.46
N THR A 441 12.13 20.72 -22.64
CA THR A 441 13.23 21.65 -22.96
C THR A 441 14.21 21.07 -23.96
N ALA A 442 14.88 21.95 -24.72
CA ALA A 442 16.00 21.58 -25.56
C ALA A 442 17.22 21.23 -24.71
N VAL A 443 18.04 20.29 -25.19
CA VAL A 443 19.30 19.87 -24.54
C VAL A 443 20.43 20.89 -24.83
N GLU A 444 20.32 21.62 -25.94
CA GLU A 444 21.31 22.57 -26.41
C GLU A 444 20.70 23.97 -26.53
N GLY A 445 21.45 25.00 -26.11
CA GLY A 445 21.04 26.41 -26.16
C GLY A 445 21.19 27.14 -24.83
N GLN A 446 20.93 28.45 -24.85
CA GLN A 446 20.93 29.28 -23.63
C GLN A 446 19.64 29.03 -22.85
N ILE A 447 19.69 28.12 -21.87
CA ILE A 447 18.55 27.85 -20.99
C ILE A 447 18.49 28.96 -19.95
N THR A 448 17.45 29.78 -20.01
CA THR A 448 17.24 30.90 -19.07
C THR A 448 16.40 30.49 -17.85
N ASP A 449 15.66 29.39 -17.93
CA ASP A 449 14.84 28.87 -16.85
C ASP A 449 15.65 27.91 -15.96
N GLU A 450 15.76 28.27 -14.68
CA GLU A 450 16.47 27.49 -13.67
C GLU A 450 15.86 26.09 -13.46
N ILE A 451 14.54 25.95 -13.63
CA ILE A 451 13.86 24.65 -13.49
C ILE A 451 14.25 23.73 -14.65
N ALA A 452 14.25 24.25 -15.88
CA ALA A 452 14.65 23.51 -17.07
C ALA A 452 16.13 23.09 -17.02
N PHE A 453 17.01 23.98 -16.56
CA PHE A 453 18.43 23.66 -16.38
C PHE A 453 18.63 22.52 -15.36
N ASN A 454 18.01 22.63 -14.19
CA ASN A 454 18.11 21.59 -13.17
C ASN A 454 17.45 20.27 -13.60
N ALA A 455 16.38 20.32 -14.41
CA ALA A 455 15.75 19.12 -14.94
C ALA A 455 16.65 18.36 -15.91
N ILE A 456 17.47 19.05 -16.70
CA ILE A 456 18.49 18.43 -17.56
C ILE A 456 19.65 17.86 -16.75
N ASP A 457 20.14 18.61 -15.76
CA ASP A 457 21.32 18.22 -14.96
C ASP A 457 21.02 17.08 -13.96
N LYS A 458 19.86 17.14 -13.29
CA LYS A 458 19.52 16.28 -12.15
C LYS A 458 18.22 15.50 -12.31
N GLY A 459 17.42 15.82 -13.32
CA GLY A 459 16.12 15.20 -13.55
C GLY A 459 16.21 13.85 -14.28
N ILE A 460 15.04 13.26 -14.50
CA ILE A 460 14.88 12.01 -15.24
C ILE A 460 14.43 12.37 -16.66
N ASN A 461 15.28 12.06 -17.65
CA ASN A 461 14.86 12.10 -19.05
C ASN A 461 13.86 10.96 -19.33
N LEU A 462 12.70 11.28 -19.87
CA LEU A 462 11.65 10.31 -20.20
C LEU A 462 11.89 9.60 -21.53
N ASN A 463 12.94 9.97 -22.27
CA ASN A 463 13.27 9.49 -23.60
C ASN A 463 12.08 9.67 -24.56
N ILE A 464 11.47 10.85 -24.50
CA ILE A 464 10.37 11.29 -25.35
C ILE A 464 10.69 12.72 -25.78
N SER A 465 10.77 12.93 -27.09
CA SER A 465 10.72 14.25 -27.70
C SER A 465 9.28 14.65 -28.05
N TYR A 466 9.06 15.94 -28.32
CA TYR A 466 7.76 16.38 -28.84
C TYR A 466 7.43 15.69 -30.17
N MET A 467 8.42 15.56 -31.06
CA MET A 467 8.25 14.90 -32.35
C MET A 467 7.96 13.39 -32.21
N ASP A 468 8.43 12.70 -31.16
CA ASP A 468 8.05 11.30 -30.91
C ASP A 468 6.54 11.16 -30.72
N GLY A 469 5.93 12.05 -29.92
CA GLY A 469 4.49 12.08 -29.72
C GLY A 469 3.72 12.42 -31.00
N VAL A 470 4.17 13.43 -31.74
CA VAL A 470 3.56 13.85 -33.02
C VAL A 470 3.66 12.74 -34.08
N ALA A 471 4.82 12.12 -34.23
CA ALA A 471 5.03 11.03 -35.18
C ALA A 471 4.19 9.80 -34.83
N ALA A 472 4.08 9.46 -33.54
CA ALA A 472 3.22 8.37 -33.07
C ALA A 472 1.74 8.65 -33.39
N TYR A 473 1.28 9.89 -33.15
CA TYR A 473 -0.08 10.30 -33.47
C TYR A 473 -0.36 10.25 -34.97
N ALA A 474 0.55 10.79 -35.78
CA ALA A 474 0.42 10.81 -37.23
C ALA A 474 0.37 9.39 -37.82
N ALA A 475 1.30 8.51 -37.41
CA ALA A 475 1.30 7.13 -37.86
C ALA A 475 0.04 6.37 -37.41
N TYR A 476 -0.45 6.59 -36.18
CA TYR A 476 -1.72 6.03 -35.72
C TYR A 476 -2.91 6.53 -36.56
N LYS A 477 -2.96 7.83 -36.87
CA LYS A 477 -4.02 8.41 -37.69
C LYS A 477 -3.98 7.95 -39.15
N ILE A 478 -2.81 7.68 -39.69
CA ILE A 478 -2.67 7.08 -41.03
C ILE A 478 -3.15 5.62 -41.02
N GLU A 479 -2.86 4.85 -39.97
CA GLU A 479 -3.46 3.51 -39.81
C GLU A 479 -4.99 3.60 -39.75
N GLU A 480 -5.54 4.53 -38.97
CA GLU A 480 -6.98 4.77 -38.86
C GLU A 480 -7.59 5.16 -40.22
N MET A 481 -6.97 6.09 -40.95
CA MET A 481 -7.39 6.54 -42.29
C MET A 481 -7.51 5.37 -43.27
N VAL A 482 -6.50 4.51 -43.32
CA VAL A 482 -6.50 3.35 -44.24
C VAL A 482 -7.57 2.33 -43.87
N VAL A 483 -7.85 2.16 -42.58
CA VAL A 483 -8.90 1.24 -42.10
C VAL A 483 -10.30 1.83 -42.28
N SER A 484 -10.48 3.14 -42.07
CA SER A 484 -11.77 3.81 -42.25
C SER A 484 -12.14 4.04 -43.72
N GLY A 485 -11.15 3.99 -44.62
CA GLY A 485 -11.33 4.21 -46.05
C GLY A 485 -11.32 5.69 -46.46
N GLU A 486 -10.74 6.56 -45.63
CA GLU A 486 -10.53 7.98 -45.96
C GLU A 486 -9.40 8.15 -46.99
N GLU A 487 -9.50 9.15 -47.87
CA GLU A 487 -8.55 9.34 -48.99
C GLU A 487 -7.33 10.20 -48.60
N GLU A 488 -7.49 11.11 -47.64
CA GLU A 488 -6.45 12.03 -47.19
C GLU A 488 -6.54 12.29 -45.69
N VAL A 489 -5.39 12.34 -45.02
CA VAL A 489 -5.27 12.86 -43.66
C VAL A 489 -4.17 13.91 -43.59
N LYS A 490 -4.46 15.05 -42.97
CA LYS A 490 -3.50 16.13 -42.74
C LYS A 490 -3.42 16.44 -41.24
N ILE A 491 -2.30 16.08 -40.62
CA ILE A 491 -2.01 16.37 -39.21
C ILE A 491 -1.15 17.64 -39.16
N ARG A 492 -1.68 18.72 -38.58
CA ARG A 492 -0.94 19.97 -38.33
C ARG A 492 -0.78 20.20 -36.83
N THR A 493 0.45 20.24 -36.35
CA THR A 493 0.80 20.56 -34.96
C THR A 493 1.45 21.95 -34.93
N THR A 494 0.93 22.85 -34.09
CA THR A 494 1.42 24.26 -34.02
C THR A 494 2.26 24.50 -32.77
N ILE A 495 1.69 25.17 -31.76
CA ILE A 495 2.37 25.49 -30.50
C ILE A 495 1.83 24.54 -29.43
N SER A 496 2.71 23.78 -28.80
CA SER A 496 2.37 22.99 -27.62
C SER A 496 2.10 23.91 -26.43
N ARG A 497 1.01 23.64 -25.71
CA ARG A 497 0.65 24.28 -24.45
C ARG A 497 0.46 23.28 -23.32
N SER A 498 0.30 22.00 -23.65
CA SER A 498 -0.05 20.91 -22.76
C SER A 498 0.53 19.58 -23.25
N ILE A 499 0.61 18.58 -22.36
CA ILE A 499 0.99 17.21 -22.72
C ILE A 499 0.15 16.62 -23.87
N SER A 500 -1.14 17.00 -23.96
CA SER A 500 -2.03 16.47 -24.99
C SER A 500 -1.74 16.99 -26.39
N ASP A 501 -1.17 18.20 -26.51
CA ASP A 501 -0.83 18.79 -27.82
C ASP A 501 0.28 18.00 -28.54
N ILE A 502 1.08 17.27 -27.76
CA ILE A 502 2.13 16.36 -28.25
C ILE A 502 1.77 14.89 -28.03
N ASN A 503 0.48 14.57 -27.97
CA ASN A 503 -0.01 13.19 -27.87
C ASN A 503 0.53 12.43 -26.65
N LEU A 504 0.72 13.11 -25.53
CA LEU A 504 1.06 12.49 -24.26
C LEU A 504 -0.12 12.50 -23.30
N ARG A 505 -0.11 11.51 -22.42
CA ARG A 505 -1.07 11.33 -21.35
C ARG A 505 -0.34 10.99 -20.06
N LEU A 506 -0.77 11.61 -18.98
CA LEU A 506 -0.36 11.26 -17.62
C LEU A 506 -1.49 10.46 -16.97
N ASP A 507 -1.14 9.40 -16.24
CA ASP A 507 -2.11 8.67 -15.44
C ASP A 507 -2.79 9.61 -14.41
N GLU A 508 -4.07 9.36 -14.11
CA GLU A 508 -4.89 10.21 -13.22
C GLU A 508 -4.24 10.40 -11.85
N MET A 509 -3.63 9.33 -11.34
CA MET A 509 -2.91 9.35 -10.08
C MET A 509 -1.71 10.33 -10.10
N GLY A 510 -0.95 10.38 -11.20
CA GLY A 510 0.14 11.34 -11.36
C GLY A 510 -0.36 12.78 -11.50
N LEU A 511 -1.48 12.99 -12.21
CA LEU A 511 -2.08 14.32 -12.37
C LEU A 511 -2.59 14.88 -11.03
N ASN A 512 -3.27 14.05 -10.24
CA ASN A 512 -3.76 14.41 -8.91
C ASN A 512 -2.61 14.78 -7.97
N TYR A 513 -1.48 14.06 -8.05
CA TYR A 513 -0.28 14.34 -7.26
C TYR A 513 0.36 15.68 -7.62
N ILE A 514 0.57 15.93 -8.91
CA ILE A 514 1.14 17.20 -9.40
C ILE A 514 0.25 18.37 -8.98
N THR A 515 -1.07 18.22 -9.14
CA THR A 515 -2.04 19.28 -8.82
C THR A 515 -2.11 19.56 -7.32
N SER A 516 -2.15 18.52 -6.46
CA SER A 516 -2.26 18.68 -5.01
C SER A 516 -1.06 19.38 -4.38
N LEU A 517 0.13 19.21 -4.98
CA LEU A 517 1.38 19.83 -4.53
C LEU A 517 1.74 21.10 -5.31
N ASN A 518 0.82 21.65 -6.12
CA ASN A 518 1.05 22.83 -6.96
C ASN A 518 2.33 22.73 -7.82
N LYS A 519 2.63 21.53 -8.34
CA LYS A 519 3.73 21.29 -9.26
C LYS A 519 3.35 21.70 -10.69
N THR A 520 4.35 21.91 -11.54
CA THR A 520 4.13 22.43 -12.89
C THR A 520 4.29 21.36 -13.96
N ILE A 521 3.48 21.47 -15.00
CA ILE A 521 3.66 20.78 -16.29
C ILE A 521 3.93 21.87 -17.32
N ASP A 522 5.20 22.11 -17.62
CA ASP A 522 5.63 23.08 -18.62
C ASP A 522 6.15 22.38 -19.87
N ILE A 523 5.26 22.17 -20.83
CA ILE A 523 5.57 21.54 -22.12
C ILE A 523 5.24 22.52 -23.25
N ARG A 524 5.66 23.77 -23.09
CA ARG A 524 5.39 24.81 -24.09
C ARG A 524 6.45 24.81 -25.18
N GLY A 525 6.06 25.17 -26.39
CA GLY A 525 7.01 25.41 -27.47
C GLY A 525 6.40 25.31 -28.88
N PRO A 526 6.89 26.09 -29.85
CA PRO A 526 6.49 26.00 -31.24
C PRO A 526 7.08 24.75 -31.92
N ILE A 527 6.22 23.79 -32.26
CA ILE A 527 6.58 22.55 -32.95
C ILE A 527 6.48 22.70 -34.45
N PHE A 528 5.46 23.43 -34.93
CA PHE A 528 5.15 23.70 -36.35
C PHE A 528 5.55 22.54 -37.27
N SER A 529 4.69 21.53 -37.33
CA SER A 529 4.89 20.34 -38.16
C SER A 529 3.60 20.00 -38.88
N THR A 530 3.68 19.78 -40.20
CA THR A 530 2.55 19.31 -40.99
C THR A 530 2.91 18.01 -41.69
N ILE A 531 2.17 16.95 -41.35
CA ILE A 531 2.28 15.63 -41.98
C ILE A 531 1.02 15.40 -42.81
N LYS A 532 1.20 15.17 -44.10
CA LYS A 532 0.11 14.87 -45.02
C LYS A 532 0.26 13.45 -45.53
N CYS A 533 -0.83 12.70 -45.58
CA CYS A 533 -0.89 11.40 -46.22
C CYS A 533 -2.06 11.34 -47.19
N THR A 534 -1.84 10.76 -48.35
CA THR A 534 -2.85 10.53 -49.40
C THR A 534 -2.81 9.10 -49.88
N ILE A 535 -3.97 8.51 -50.17
CA ILE A 535 -4.07 7.23 -50.88
C ILE A 535 -3.83 7.47 -52.38
N GLN A 536 -3.02 6.60 -52.99
CA GLN A 536 -2.73 6.62 -54.44
C GLN A 536 -3.62 5.69 -55.25
#